data_AF-A0A945A9G9-F1
#
_entry.id   AF-A0A945A9G9-F1
#
_cell.length_a   1.000
_cell.length_b   1.000
_cell.length_c   1.000
_cell.angle_alpha   90.00
_cell.angle_beta   90.00
_cell.angle_gamma   90.00
#
_symmetry.space_group_name_H-M   'P 1'
#
loop_
_entity.id
_entity.type
_entity.pdbx_description
1 polymer ?
#
loop_
_entity_poly.entity_id
_entity_poly.type
_entity_poly.pdbx_seq_one_letter_code
_entity_poly.pdbx_strand_id
1 'polypeptide(L)'
;SGNAADCRGRAAVYVKSEDGGDTWLNEDRQVDAPITLESMQAICHAPDGGDGRHSIRVGNLTVDANNHPWFFCSFVGYSSGVIWRKTDQGWQMIDLADRLNSLNMEGGRATSLSQDSLGNIHFAFATDPTGQRCQWFAPTLELFHLVLDIEGNRVSLAQVTDVDNNAANWLPAFEQWDWTRLDQTYEGGHYLMYTRGLNAGGIGGDNKSALKTEILLTQTGITKDTH
;
A
#
# COMPACT_ATOMS: atom_id res chain seq x y z
N SER A 1 3.47 -16.14 -19.02
CA SER A 1 3.10 -16.30 -17.59
C SER A 1 3.71 -15.13 -16.83
N GLY A 2 2.95 -14.47 -15.95
CA GLY A 2 3.49 -13.48 -15.02
C GLY A 2 3.31 -13.99 -13.59
N ASN A 3 4.34 -13.92 -12.76
CA ASN A 3 4.22 -14.16 -11.33
C ASN A 3 3.94 -12.80 -10.66
N ALA A 4 3.03 -12.70 -9.69
CA ALA A 4 2.82 -11.39 -9.03
C ALA A 4 4.02 -10.96 -8.15
N ALA A 5 4.98 -11.86 -7.91
CA ALA A 5 6.32 -11.52 -7.42
C ALA A 5 7.12 -10.68 -8.44
N ASP A 6 6.77 -10.76 -9.73
CA ASP A 6 7.40 -10.03 -10.85
C ASP A 6 6.83 -8.62 -11.04
N CYS A 7 5.82 -8.19 -10.24
CA CYS A 7 5.25 -6.84 -10.27
C CYS A 7 6.20 -5.79 -9.66
N ARG A 8 7.46 -5.80 -10.09
CA ARG A 8 8.48 -4.82 -9.73
C ARG A 8 8.82 -4.03 -10.99
N GLY A 9 8.90 -2.72 -10.84
CA GLY A 9 9.30 -1.78 -11.88
C GLY A 9 10.66 -1.14 -11.61
N ARG A 10 11.01 -0.17 -12.44
CA ARG A 10 12.18 0.71 -12.30
C ARG A 10 11.84 2.16 -12.04
N ALA A 11 10.58 2.54 -12.18
CA ALA A 11 10.10 3.89 -11.96
C ALA A 11 8.67 3.85 -11.42
N ALA A 12 8.31 4.89 -10.66
CA ALA A 12 6.93 5.25 -10.39
C ALA A 12 6.59 6.50 -11.22
N VAL A 13 5.49 6.43 -11.95
CA VAL A 13 4.98 7.50 -12.81
C VAL A 13 3.54 7.75 -12.40
N TYR A 14 3.15 9.03 -12.33
CA TYR A 14 1.77 9.43 -12.12
C TYR A 14 1.24 10.14 -13.37
N VAL A 15 0.03 9.78 -13.74
CA VAL A 15 -0.77 10.50 -14.73
C VAL A 15 -2.18 10.63 -14.22
N LYS A 16 -2.84 11.73 -14.55
CA LYS A 16 -4.25 11.98 -14.25
C LYS A 16 -5.02 12.22 -15.53
N SER A 17 -6.33 12.00 -15.47
CA SER A 17 -7.27 12.42 -16.50
C SER A 17 -8.34 13.28 -15.86
N GLU A 18 -8.73 14.35 -16.55
CA GLU A 18 -9.80 15.26 -16.12
C GLU A 18 -11.08 15.08 -16.97
N ASP A 19 -11.03 14.22 -17.98
CA ASP A 19 -12.08 13.98 -18.97
C ASP A 19 -12.55 12.51 -19.01
N GLY A 20 -12.31 11.76 -17.93
CA GLY A 20 -12.78 10.37 -17.82
C GLY A 20 -11.93 9.35 -18.56
N GLY A 21 -10.72 9.71 -18.97
CA GLY A 21 -9.70 8.83 -19.54
C GLY A 21 -9.41 9.06 -21.02
N ASP A 22 -10.05 10.07 -21.64
CA ASP A 22 -9.84 10.43 -23.05
C ASP A 22 -8.45 11.06 -23.26
N THR A 23 -8.01 11.90 -22.33
CA THR A 23 -6.66 12.46 -22.29
C THR A 23 -5.99 12.22 -20.95
N TRP A 24 -4.65 12.15 -20.99
CA TRP A 24 -3.80 11.91 -19.83
C TRP A 24 -2.78 13.01 -19.68
N LEU A 25 -2.61 13.49 -18.46
CA LEU A 25 -1.67 14.54 -18.06
C LEU A 25 -0.66 13.97 -17.08
N ASN A 26 0.63 14.24 -17.29
CA ASN A 26 1.65 14.16 -16.25
C ASN A 26 1.91 15.59 -15.76
N GLU A 27 1.58 15.86 -14.50
CA GLU A 27 1.39 17.22 -13.99
C GLU A 27 0.38 17.98 -14.87
N ASP A 28 0.81 19.04 -15.57
CA ASP A 28 -0.02 19.86 -16.47
C ASP A 28 0.27 19.60 -17.96
N ARG A 29 1.09 18.59 -18.28
CA ARG A 29 1.49 18.28 -19.65
C ARG A 29 0.74 17.06 -20.16
N GLN A 30 0.07 17.20 -21.29
CA GLN A 30 -0.51 16.07 -21.99
C GLN A 30 0.59 15.06 -22.37
N VAL A 31 0.30 13.79 -22.17
CA VAL A 31 1.20 12.68 -22.53
C VAL A 31 0.56 11.82 -23.61
N ASP A 32 1.38 11.43 -24.58
CA ASP A 32 0.96 10.51 -25.64
C ASP A 32 1.04 9.06 -25.14
N ALA A 33 0.05 8.26 -25.50
CA ALA A 33 0.05 6.82 -25.25
C ALA A 33 0.72 6.07 -26.44
N PRO A 34 1.51 5.00 -26.18
CA PRO A 34 1.88 4.50 -24.86
C PRO A 34 2.98 5.35 -24.21
N ILE A 35 2.92 5.47 -22.89
CA ILE A 35 4.04 6.02 -22.10
C ILE A 35 5.18 4.99 -22.13
N THR A 36 6.36 5.41 -22.58
CA THR A 36 7.56 4.57 -22.70
C THR A 36 8.62 4.99 -21.70
N LEU A 37 9.74 4.25 -21.64
CA LEU A 37 10.88 4.64 -20.82
C LEU A 37 11.50 5.98 -21.26
N GLU A 38 11.39 6.31 -22.55
CA GLU A 38 11.91 7.54 -23.15
C GLU A 38 10.97 8.73 -22.95
N SER A 39 9.65 8.49 -22.85
CA SER A 39 8.64 9.56 -22.71
C SER A 39 8.15 9.77 -21.28
N MET A 40 8.42 8.84 -20.35
CA MET A 40 7.96 8.95 -18.97
C MET A 40 8.59 10.14 -18.23
N GLN A 41 7.79 10.76 -17.36
CA GLN A 41 8.24 11.69 -16.35
C GLN A 41 8.02 11.05 -14.98
N ALA A 42 9.09 10.47 -14.43
CA ALA A 42 9.03 9.67 -13.21
C ALA A 42 9.03 10.56 -11.96
N ILE A 43 8.23 10.17 -10.97
CA ILE A 43 8.30 10.68 -9.60
C ILE A 43 9.61 10.23 -8.96
N CYS A 44 9.91 8.94 -9.12
CA CYS A 44 11.17 8.34 -8.73
C CYS A 44 11.54 7.22 -9.68
N HIS A 45 12.83 6.95 -9.80
CA HIS A 45 13.34 5.82 -10.57
C HIS A 45 14.63 5.25 -9.96
N ALA A 46 14.84 3.96 -10.16
CA ALA A 46 16.00 3.20 -9.72
C ALA A 46 16.49 2.36 -10.91
N PRO A 47 17.27 2.96 -11.83
CA PRO A 47 17.64 2.33 -13.10
C PRO A 47 18.57 1.13 -12.89
N ASP A 48 19.41 1.19 -11.86
CA ASP A 48 20.34 0.14 -11.46
C ASP A 48 19.68 -0.94 -10.58
N GLY A 49 18.42 -0.74 -10.19
CA GLY A 49 17.63 -1.71 -9.43
C GLY A 49 17.95 -1.74 -7.93
N GLY A 50 17.97 -2.94 -7.36
CA GLY A 50 18.15 -3.28 -5.95
C GLY A 50 18.64 -4.73 -5.86
N ASP A 51 17.98 -5.62 -5.10
CA ASP A 51 18.29 -7.08 -5.13
C ASP A 51 18.08 -7.75 -6.51
N GLY A 52 17.56 -7.02 -7.48
CA GLY A 52 17.47 -7.39 -8.89
C GLY A 52 17.29 -6.15 -9.78
N ARG A 53 17.15 -6.35 -11.09
CA ARG A 53 16.94 -5.27 -12.08
C ARG A 53 15.64 -4.47 -11.91
N HIS A 54 14.74 -4.94 -11.03
CA HIS A 54 13.50 -4.27 -10.67
C HIS A 54 13.39 -4.22 -9.15
N SER A 55 13.36 -3.02 -8.59
CA SER A 55 13.42 -2.77 -7.14
C SER A 55 12.30 -1.89 -6.62
N ILE A 56 11.48 -1.33 -7.51
CA ILE A 56 10.37 -0.46 -7.14
C ILE A 56 9.07 -1.25 -7.20
N ARG A 57 8.26 -1.17 -6.16
CA ARG A 57 6.88 -1.67 -6.20
C ARG A 57 5.94 -0.63 -5.63
N VAL A 58 5.04 -0.13 -6.47
CA VAL A 58 3.98 0.81 -6.11
C VAL A 58 2.79 0.00 -5.58
N GLY A 59 2.30 0.37 -4.40
CA GLY A 59 1.07 -0.16 -3.82
C GLY A 59 -0.16 0.60 -4.33
N ASN A 60 -1.29 0.44 -3.64
CA ASN A 60 -2.47 1.26 -3.87
C ASN A 60 -2.22 2.73 -3.52
N LEU A 61 -3.08 3.61 -4.03
CA LEU A 61 -3.08 5.04 -3.74
C LEU A 61 -4.41 5.46 -3.10
N THR A 62 -4.37 6.60 -2.41
CA THR A 62 -5.56 7.39 -2.02
C THR A 62 -5.32 8.84 -2.43
N VAL A 63 -6.30 9.71 -2.27
CA VAL A 63 -6.13 11.16 -2.36
C VAL A 63 -6.49 11.82 -1.05
N ASP A 64 -5.96 13.02 -0.81
CA ASP A 64 -6.41 13.88 0.28
C ASP A 64 -7.60 14.76 -0.12
N ALA A 65 -8.09 15.58 0.82
CA ALA A 65 -9.20 16.51 0.61
C ALA A 65 -8.96 17.57 -0.49
N ASN A 66 -7.70 17.78 -0.90
CA ASN A 66 -7.32 18.69 -1.98
C ASN A 66 -7.07 17.94 -3.30
N ASN A 67 -7.47 16.67 -3.39
CA ASN A 67 -7.19 15.77 -4.52
C ASN A 67 -5.69 15.54 -4.76
N HIS A 68 -4.85 15.68 -3.74
CA HIS A 68 -3.45 15.31 -3.87
C HIS A 68 -3.27 13.81 -3.64
N PRO A 69 -2.66 13.07 -4.58
CA PRO A 69 -2.42 11.65 -4.42
C PRO A 69 -1.36 11.32 -3.36
N TRP A 70 -1.60 10.23 -2.65
CA TRP A 70 -0.71 9.56 -1.71
C TRP A 70 -0.58 8.09 -2.09
N PHE A 71 0.64 7.55 -2.15
CA PHE A 71 0.84 6.12 -2.44
C PHE A 71 2.04 5.53 -1.72
N PHE A 72 1.94 4.25 -1.40
CA PHE A 72 3.06 3.47 -0.87
C PHE A 72 3.99 2.99 -1.99
N CYS A 73 5.28 3.00 -1.71
CA CYS A 73 6.31 2.48 -2.59
C CYS A 73 7.34 1.68 -1.78
N SER A 74 7.51 0.41 -2.12
CA SER A 74 8.74 -0.31 -1.75
C SER A 74 9.85 0.20 -2.67
N PHE A 75 10.81 0.92 -2.09
CA PHE A 75 11.83 1.66 -2.82
C PHE A 75 13.22 1.27 -2.33
N VAL A 76 14.19 1.21 -3.25
CA VAL A 76 15.54 0.72 -2.95
C VAL A 76 16.22 1.57 -1.88
N GLY A 77 16.85 0.92 -0.90
CA GLY A 77 17.52 1.59 0.23
C GLY A 77 16.60 1.88 1.42
N TYR A 78 15.29 1.65 1.30
CA TYR A 78 14.31 1.91 2.36
C TYR A 78 13.61 0.62 2.78
N SER A 79 14.08 -0.01 3.86
CA SER A 79 13.59 -1.32 4.26
C SER A 79 12.09 -1.31 4.62
N SER A 80 11.62 -0.27 5.29
CA SER A 80 10.21 -0.04 5.61
C SER A 80 9.39 0.52 4.44
N GLY A 81 10.03 0.81 3.30
CA GLY A 81 9.44 1.51 2.17
C GLY A 81 9.21 2.99 2.44
N VAL A 82 8.55 3.66 1.51
CA VAL A 82 8.27 5.10 1.55
C VAL A 82 6.82 5.37 1.17
N ILE A 83 6.29 6.49 1.64
CA ILE A 83 5.06 7.08 1.11
C ILE A 83 5.46 8.26 0.24
N TRP A 84 4.91 8.33 -0.97
CA TRP A 84 4.98 9.52 -1.81
C TRP A 84 3.67 10.27 -1.70
N ARG A 85 3.74 11.58 -1.54
CA ARG A 85 2.59 12.47 -1.58
C ARG A 85 2.81 13.61 -2.56
N LYS A 86 1.75 14.03 -3.24
CA LYS A 86 1.75 15.29 -3.97
C LYS A 86 1.42 16.43 -3.01
N THR A 87 2.05 17.57 -3.22
CA THR A 87 1.69 18.86 -2.61
C THR A 87 1.70 19.94 -3.68
N ASP A 88 1.27 21.15 -3.31
CA ASP A 88 1.38 22.34 -4.17
C ASP A 88 2.82 22.64 -4.60
N GLN A 89 3.80 22.22 -3.78
CA GLN A 89 5.23 22.42 -4.05
C GLN A 89 5.86 21.28 -4.87
N GLY A 90 5.09 20.22 -5.17
CA GLY A 90 5.56 19.03 -5.88
C GLY A 90 5.49 17.76 -5.04
N TRP A 91 6.13 16.71 -5.54
CA TRP A 91 6.20 15.41 -4.88
C TRP A 91 7.14 15.42 -3.67
N GLN A 92 6.68 14.85 -2.57
CA GLN A 92 7.45 14.68 -1.34
C GLN A 92 7.51 13.20 -0.96
N MET A 93 8.66 12.77 -0.47
CA MET A 93 8.90 11.42 0.05
C MET A 93 8.82 11.46 1.58
N ILE A 94 8.13 10.48 2.17
CA ILE A 94 8.11 10.20 3.59
C ILE A 94 8.75 8.82 3.80
N ASP A 95 9.90 8.79 4.48
CA ASP A 95 10.53 7.54 4.91
C ASP A 95 9.73 6.93 6.08
N LEU A 96 9.36 5.66 5.94
CA LEU A 96 8.58 4.94 6.94
C LEU A 96 9.40 4.30 8.06
N ALA A 97 10.74 4.32 7.99
CA ALA A 97 11.61 3.65 8.97
C ALA A 97 11.26 3.99 10.42
N ASP A 98 11.16 5.29 10.74
CA ASP A 98 10.84 5.76 12.09
C ASP A 98 9.35 5.63 12.45
N ARG A 99 8.48 5.35 11.47
CA ARG A 99 7.03 5.19 11.67
C ARG A 99 6.67 3.74 11.95
N LEU A 100 7.44 2.77 11.44
CA LEU A 100 7.08 1.36 11.43
C LEU A 100 7.77 0.48 12.48
N ASN A 101 8.47 1.04 13.47
CA ASN A 101 9.13 0.26 14.53
C ASN A 101 10.02 -0.88 13.98
N SER A 102 10.79 -0.62 12.91
CA SER A 102 11.66 -1.60 12.23
C SER A 102 10.96 -2.70 11.42
N LEU A 103 9.65 -2.62 11.15
CA LEU A 103 9.00 -3.56 10.23
C LEU A 103 9.59 -3.43 8.82
N ASN A 104 9.85 -4.57 8.19
CA ASN A 104 10.49 -4.66 6.88
C ASN A 104 9.46 -4.93 5.77
N MET A 105 9.45 -4.07 4.75
CA MET A 105 8.54 -4.07 3.61
C MET A 105 9.28 -4.27 2.28
N GLU A 106 10.55 -4.71 2.32
CA GLU A 106 11.38 -4.88 1.13
C GLU A 106 10.84 -5.95 0.19
N GLY A 107 10.94 -5.68 -1.12
CA GLY A 107 10.37 -6.55 -2.17
C GLY A 107 8.88 -6.34 -2.40
N GLY A 108 8.30 -5.35 -1.72
CA GLY A 108 6.90 -4.98 -1.71
C GLY A 108 6.04 -5.88 -0.82
N ARG A 109 4.94 -5.32 -0.32
CA ARG A 109 3.90 -6.05 0.41
C ARG A 109 2.51 -5.65 -0.06
N ALA A 110 1.52 -6.49 0.24
CA ALA A 110 0.14 -6.14 -0.01
C ALA A 110 -0.24 -4.98 0.92
N THR A 111 -0.77 -3.90 0.35
CA THR A 111 -1.09 -2.68 1.08
C THR A 111 -2.43 -2.12 0.69
N SER A 112 -3.03 -1.31 1.56
CA SER A 112 -4.18 -0.46 1.24
C SER A 112 -3.99 0.90 1.88
N LEU A 113 -4.42 1.94 1.17
CA LEU A 113 -4.49 3.31 1.68
C LEU A 113 -5.95 3.79 1.66
N SER A 114 -6.30 4.62 2.62
CA SER A 114 -7.54 5.39 2.66
C SER A 114 -7.30 6.68 3.45
N GLN A 115 -8.28 7.57 3.48
CA GLN A 115 -8.26 8.79 4.27
C GLN A 115 -9.54 8.90 5.11
N ASP A 116 -9.43 9.44 6.32
CA ASP A 116 -10.58 9.78 7.16
C ASP A 116 -11.03 11.25 6.99
N SER A 117 -12.18 11.59 7.58
CA SER A 117 -12.74 12.94 7.52
C SER A 117 -11.93 14.01 8.28
N LEU A 118 -10.93 13.61 9.07
CA LEU A 118 -9.98 14.52 9.74
C LEU A 118 -8.72 14.76 8.91
N GLY A 119 -8.60 14.09 7.75
CA GLY A 119 -7.46 14.18 6.85
C GLY A 119 -6.35 13.18 7.19
N ASN A 120 -6.52 12.31 8.18
CA ASN A 120 -5.52 11.29 8.49
C ASN A 120 -5.46 10.24 7.38
N ILE A 121 -4.26 9.77 7.08
CA ILE A 121 -4.01 8.72 6.10
C ILE A 121 -3.93 7.37 6.82
N HIS A 122 -4.83 6.47 6.47
CA HIS A 122 -4.89 5.11 6.98
C HIS A 122 -4.13 4.18 6.05
N PHE A 123 -3.09 3.52 6.56
CA PHE A 123 -2.24 2.60 5.82
C PHE A 123 -2.26 1.21 6.44
N ALA A 124 -2.81 0.25 5.71
CA ALA A 124 -2.81 -1.15 6.10
C ALA A 124 -1.81 -1.92 5.23
N PHE A 125 -1.07 -2.83 5.86
CA PHE A 125 -0.07 -3.63 5.16
C PHE A 125 0.15 -4.99 5.81
N ALA A 126 0.54 -5.97 5.00
CA ALA A 126 0.90 -7.31 5.47
C ALA A 126 2.41 -7.48 5.53
N THR A 127 2.99 -7.85 6.68
CA THR A 127 4.42 -8.18 6.76
C THR A 127 4.75 -9.15 7.89
N ASP A 128 6.01 -9.58 7.98
CA ASP A 128 6.47 -10.41 9.09
C ASP A 128 6.53 -9.59 10.39
N PRO A 129 5.88 -10.05 11.47
CA PRO A 129 5.79 -9.30 12.72
C PRO A 129 7.12 -9.15 13.45
N THR A 130 8.14 -9.93 13.09
CA THR A 130 9.48 -9.85 13.69
C THR A 130 10.40 -8.87 12.97
N GLY A 131 9.91 -8.19 11.92
CA GLY A 131 10.69 -7.26 11.11
C GLY A 131 11.69 -7.94 10.17
N GLN A 132 11.65 -9.28 10.08
CA GLN A 132 12.46 -10.00 9.11
C GLN A 132 11.95 -9.78 7.69
N ARG A 133 12.87 -9.79 6.73
CA ARG A 133 12.49 -9.81 5.33
C ARG A 133 11.83 -11.15 4.99
N CYS A 134 10.64 -11.10 4.40
CA CYS A 134 9.88 -12.28 4.03
C CYS A 134 9.43 -12.24 2.56
N GLN A 135 8.90 -13.37 2.08
CA GLN A 135 8.29 -13.45 0.75
C GLN A 135 6.89 -12.82 0.76
N TRP A 136 6.40 -12.38 -0.40
CA TRP A 136 5.08 -11.75 -0.55
C TRP A 136 3.90 -12.60 -0.05
N PHE A 137 4.07 -13.93 -0.04
CA PHE A 137 3.08 -14.93 0.39
C PHE A 137 3.60 -15.75 1.57
N ALA A 138 4.49 -15.20 2.39
CA ALA A 138 5.04 -15.93 3.53
C ALA A 138 3.91 -16.38 4.49
N PRO A 139 4.01 -17.58 5.08
CA PRO A 139 3.02 -18.08 6.04
C PRO A 139 2.96 -17.24 7.32
N THR A 140 3.98 -16.42 7.59
CA THR A 140 4.13 -15.59 8.79
C THR A 140 3.55 -14.18 8.64
N LEU A 141 2.90 -13.86 7.51
CA LEU A 141 2.38 -12.51 7.28
C LEU A 141 1.25 -12.18 8.25
N GLU A 142 1.41 -11.04 8.92
CA GLU A 142 0.40 -10.42 9.76
C GLU A 142 0.06 -9.02 9.27
N LEU A 143 -1.16 -8.57 9.58
CA LEU A 143 -1.65 -7.26 9.20
C LEU A 143 -1.32 -6.20 10.25
N PHE A 144 -0.91 -5.05 9.75
CA PHE A 144 -0.64 -3.86 10.53
C PHE A 144 -1.45 -2.69 9.99
N HIS A 145 -1.80 -1.78 10.88
CA HIS A 145 -2.50 -0.54 10.58
C HIS A 145 -1.69 0.63 11.15
N LEU A 146 -1.16 1.46 10.26
CA LEU A 146 -0.52 2.74 10.55
C LEU A 146 -1.51 3.86 10.24
N VAL A 147 -1.61 4.83 11.15
CA VAL A 147 -2.29 6.11 10.90
C VAL A 147 -1.25 7.21 10.85
N LEU A 148 -1.27 7.99 9.77
CA LEU A 148 -0.45 9.18 9.58
C LEU A 148 -1.33 10.43 9.62
N ASP A 149 -0.81 11.53 10.20
CA ASP A 149 -1.43 12.84 10.01
C ASP A 149 -1.17 13.37 8.58
N ILE A 150 -1.76 14.52 8.25
CA ILE A 150 -1.62 15.12 6.92
C ILE A 150 -0.18 15.55 6.63
N GLU A 151 0.63 15.80 7.67
CA GLU A 151 2.06 16.08 7.57
C GLU A 151 2.91 14.82 7.36
N GLY A 152 2.37 13.61 7.55
CA GLY A 152 3.06 12.33 7.39
C GLY A 152 3.75 11.83 8.66
N ASN A 153 3.40 12.37 9.83
CA ASN A 153 3.84 11.88 11.12
C ASN A 153 2.94 10.75 11.59
N ARG A 154 3.51 9.81 12.36
CA ARG A 154 2.75 8.71 12.93
C ARG A 154 1.83 9.21 14.05
N VAL A 155 0.54 8.98 13.88
CA VAL A 155 -0.48 9.08 14.92
C VAL A 155 -0.55 7.77 15.72
N SER A 156 -0.64 6.64 15.02
CA SER A 156 -0.70 5.31 15.66
C SER A 156 -0.13 4.22 14.76
N LEU A 157 0.30 3.11 15.37
CA LEU A 157 0.65 1.86 14.69
C LEU A 157 0.14 0.70 15.54
N ALA A 158 -0.63 -0.19 14.94
CA ALA A 158 -1.16 -1.38 15.61
C ALA A 158 -1.00 -2.62 14.72
N GLN A 159 -0.77 -3.77 15.34
CA GLN A 159 -0.97 -5.07 14.69
C GLN A 159 -2.45 -5.42 14.79
N VAL A 160 -3.07 -5.78 13.67
CA VAL A 160 -4.52 -6.05 13.55
C VAL A 160 -4.83 -7.53 13.79
N THR A 161 -3.93 -8.41 13.39
CA THR A 161 -4.10 -9.86 13.45
C THR A 161 -3.11 -10.51 14.41
N ASP A 162 -3.53 -11.59 15.06
CA ASP A 162 -2.66 -12.37 15.94
C ASP A 162 -1.82 -13.34 15.12
N VAL A 163 -0.58 -13.56 15.57
CA VAL A 163 0.36 -14.49 14.91
C VAL A 163 -0.21 -15.90 14.89
N ASP A 164 -0.44 -16.45 13.69
CA ASP A 164 -0.81 -17.86 13.52
C ASP A 164 0.14 -18.59 12.56
N ASN A 165 0.87 -19.56 13.11
CA ASN A 165 1.79 -20.40 12.34
C ASN A 165 1.11 -21.27 11.26
N ASN A 166 -0.24 -21.37 11.27
CA ASN A 166 -1.00 -22.16 10.32
C ASN A 166 -1.73 -21.32 9.25
N ALA A 167 -1.71 -19.99 9.36
CA ALA A 167 -2.43 -19.12 8.44
C ALA A 167 -1.76 -17.74 8.32
N ALA A 168 -1.52 -17.31 7.08
CA ALA A 168 -1.11 -15.94 6.78
C ALA A 168 -2.33 -15.02 6.69
N ASN A 169 -2.18 -13.76 7.12
CA ASN A 169 -3.14 -12.69 6.92
C ASN A 169 -2.59 -11.69 5.90
N TRP A 170 -3.30 -11.47 4.80
CA TRP A 170 -2.77 -10.76 3.63
C TRP A 170 -3.88 -10.14 2.77
N LEU A 171 -3.49 -9.30 1.79
CA LEU A 171 -4.38 -8.50 0.94
C LEU A 171 -5.35 -7.60 1.73
N PRO A 172 -4.83 -6.69 2.58
CA PRO A 172 -5.69 -5.70 3.20
C PRO A 172 -6.36 -4.82 2.14
N ALA A 173 -7.61 -4.48 2.35
CA ALA A 173 -8.40 -3.56 1.53
C ALA A 173 -9.29 -2.72 2.45
N PHE A 174 -8.98 -1.44 2.58
CA PHE A 174 -9.85 -0.50 3.25
C PHE A 174 -11.08 -0.19 2.39
N GLU A 175 -12.18 0.11 3.06
CA GLU A 175 -13.22 0.93 2.45
C GLU A 175 -12.59 2.23 1.91
N GLN A 176 -12.94 2.54 0.66
CA GLN A 176 -12.30 3.61 -0.08
C GLN A 176 -12.86 4.96 0.34
N TRP A 177 -11.96 5.91 0.60
CA TRP A 177 -12.29 7.32 0.69
C TRP A 177 -13.00 7.77 -0.59
N ASP A 178 -14.21 8.30 -0.45
CA ASP A 178 -14.97 8.91 -1.53
C ASP A 178 -15.10 10.40 -1.26
N TRP A 179 -14.17 11.19 -1.81
CA TRP A 179 -14.20 12.65 -1.67
C TRP A 179 -15.42 13.32 -2.33
N THR A 180 -16.20 12.57 -3.11
CA THR A 180 -17.48 13.07 -3.67
C THR A 180 -18.64 12.93 -2.68
N ARG A 181 -18.46 12.16 -1.59
CA ARG A 181 -19.42 11.95 -0.50
C ARG A 181 -18.95 12.64 0.76
N LEU A 182 -19.13 13.97 0.80
CA LEU A 182 -18.71 14.82 1.91
C LEU A 182 -19.42 14.50 3.25
N ASP A 183 -20.52 13.76 3.20
CA ASP A 183 -21.28 13.27 4.36
C ASP A 183 -20.76 11.93 4.91
N GLN A 184 -19.84 11.27 4.19
CA GLN A 184 -19.23 10.02 4.66
C GLN A 184 -18.21 10.32 5.76
N THR A 185 -18.66 10.16 6.99
CA THR A 185 -17.80 10.25 8.16
C THR A 185 -17.36 8.83 8.57
N TYR A 186 -16.05 8.60 8.66
CA TYR A 186 -15.47 7.33 9.12
C TYR A 186 -15.45 7.27 10.66
N GLU A 187 -16.54 7.74 11.28
CA GLU A 187 -16.69 7.78 12.73
C GLU A 187 -16.66 6.35 13.30
N GLY A 188 -15.72 6.09 14.22
CA GLY A 188 -15.46 4.74 14.74
C GLY A 188 -14.42 3.94 13.94
N GLY A 189 -13.89 4.51 12.86
CA GLY A 189 -12.79 3.98 12.06
C GLY A 189 -13.22 3.22 10.81
N HIS A 190 -12.24 2.97 9.92
CA HIS A 190 -12.46 2.33 8.63
C HIS A 190 -12.77 0.85 8.75
N TYR A 191 -13.69 0.34 7.92
CA TYR A 191 -13.76 -1.07 7.59
C TYR A 191 -12.54 -1.53 6.80
N LEU A 192 -11.91 -2.60 7.27
CA LEU A 192 -10.77 -3.27 6.67
C LEU A 192 -11.17 -4.71 6.34
N MET A 193 -11.21 -5.03 5.05
CA MET A 193 -11.35 -6.39 4.57
C MET A 193 -9.96 -7.00 4.34
N TYR A 194 -9.81 -8.28 4.61
CA TYR A 194 -8.58 -9.01 4.30
C TYR A 194 -8.82 -10.51 4.13
N THR A 195 -7.80 -11.20 3.64
CA THR A 195 -7.83 -12.65 3.47
C THR A 195 -6.96 -13.34 4.50
N ARG A 196 -7.41 -14.51 4.95
CA ARG A 196 -6.66 -15.38 5.86
C ARG A 196 -6.54 -16.77 5.29
N GLY A 197 -5.32 -17.30 5.27
CA GLY A 197 -5.02 -18.65 4.78
C GLY A 197 -3.74 -18.70 3.96
N LEU A 198 -3.17 -19.90 3.84
CA LEU A 198 -1.90 -20.16 3.14
C LEU A 198 -2.01 -20.25 1.62
N ASN A 199 -3.23 -20.18 1.09
CA ASN A 199 -3.45 -20.12 -0.35
C ASN A 199 -3.44 -18.66 -0.77
N ALA A 200 -2.33 -18.24 -1.37
CA ALA A 200 -2.12 -16.88 -1.87
C ALA A 200 -2.95 -16.57 -3.15
N GLY A 201 -4.19 -17.04 -3.26
CA GLY A 201 -5.07 -16.76 -4.40
C GLY A 201 -4.49 -17.19 -5.75
N GLY A 202 -3.68 -18.26 -5.78
CA GLY A 202 -2.99 -18.73 -6.99
C GLY A 202 -1.73 -17.96 -7.39
N ILE A 203 -1.27 -16.99 -6.59
CA ILE A 203 -0.11 -16.12 -6.88
C ILE A 203 1.25 -16.78 -6.56
N GLY A 204 1.26 -17.89 -5.83
CA GLY A 204 2.46 -18.63 -5.45
C GLY A 204 2.31 -19.23 -4.05
N GLY A 205 2.75 -20.48 -3.88
CA GLY A 205 2.53 -21.27 -2.67
C GLY A 205 2.05 -22.69 -3.02
N ASP A 206 2.22 -23.63 -2.10
CA ASP A 206 1.65 -24.98 -2.23
C ASP A 206 0.12 -24.87 -2.13
N ASN A 207 -0.55 -24.69 -3.27
CA ASN A 207 -2.01 -24.51 -3.44
C ASN A 207 -2.78 -25.78 -3.05
N LYS A 208 -2.56 -26.31 -1.84
CA LYS A 208 -3.13 -27.58 -1.39
C LYS A 208 -4.65 -27.55 -1.20
N SER A 209 -5.28 -26.38 -1.08
CA SER A 209 -6.74 -26.25 -1.20
C SER A 209 -7.24 -24.79 -1.20
N ALA A 210 -8.07 -24.41 -2.18
CA ALA A 210 -8.84 -23.16 -2.15
C ALA A 210 -9.96 -23.14 -1.09
N LEU A 211 -10.28 -24.29 -0.49
CA LEU A 211 -11.34 -24.43 0.53
C LEU A 211 -10.94 -23.91 1.92
N LYS A 212 -9.76 -23.27 2.06
CA LYS A 212 -9.21 -22.83 3.35
C LYS A 212 -8.87 -21.33 3.41
N THR A 213 -9.28 -20.54 2.42
CA THR A 213 -9.11 -19.08 2.47
C THR A 213 -10.37 -18.43 3.02
N GLU A 214 -10.23 -17.72 4.14
CA GLU A 214 -11.29 -16.94 4.75
C GLU A 214 -11.21 -15.49 4.24
N ILE A 215 -12.37 -14.85 4.13
CA ILE A 215 -12.47 -13.40 3.89
C ILE A 215 -13.05 -12.80 5.17
N LEU A 216 -12.31 -11.88 5.77
CA LEU A 216 -12.62 -11.29 7.06
C LEU A 216 -12.86 -9.79 6.88
N LEU A 217 -13.80 -9.25 7.66
CA LEU A 217 -14.10 -7.83 7.74
C LEU A 217 -13.95 -7.40 9.20
N THR A 218 -13.15 -6.38 9.44
CA THR A 218 -12.99 -5.76 10.77
C THR A 218 -13.17 -4.25 10.66
N GLN A 219 -13.50 -3.59 11.75
CA GLN A 219 -13.42 -2.13 11.84
C GLN A 219 -12.14 -1.73 12.57
N THR A 220 -11.40 -0.77 12.03
CA THR A 220 -10.24 -0.18 12.70
C THR A 220 -10.69 0.73 13.83
N GLY A 221 -9.91 0.88 14.90
CA GLY A 221 -10.29 1.75 16.03
C GLY A 221 -11.13 1.08 17.12
N ILE A 222 -11.75 -0.08 16.87
CA ILE A 222 -12.29 -0.94 17.93
C ILE A 222 -11.13 -1.80 18.46
N THR A 223 -10.57 -1.42 19.62
CA THR A 223 -9.67 -2.31 20.36
C THR A 223 -10.42 -3.59 20.68
N LYS A 224 -9.90 -4.74 20.22
CA LYS A 224 -10.36 -6.04 20.72
C LYS A 224 -10.13 -6.05 22.23
N ASP A 225 -11.20 -6.03 23.00
CA ASP A 225 -11.14 -6.47 24.39
C ASP A 225 -10.67 -7.93 24.37
N THR A 226 -9.42 -8.14 24.78
CA THR A 226 -8.87 -9.47 24.99
C THR A 226 -9.63 -10.13 26.14
N HIS A 227 -10.41 -11.16 25.83
CA HIS A 227 -10.92 -12.13 26.80
C HIS A 227 -9.90 -13.27 26.99
#